data_AF-A0AAJ6APA2-F1
#
_entry.id   AF-A0AAJ6APA2-F1
#
_cell.length_a   1.000
_cell.length_b   1.000
_cell.length_c   1.000
_cell.angle_alpha   90.00
_cell.angle_beta   90.00
_cell.angle_gamma   90.00
#
_symmetry.space_group_name_H-M   'P 1'
#
loop_
_entity.id
_entity.type
_entity.pdbx_description
1 polymer ?
#
loop_
_entity_poly.entity_id
_entity_poly.type
_entity_poly.pdbx_seq_one_letter_code
_entity_poly.pdbx_strand_id
1 'polypeptide(L)'
;MTSTDSSVPVLPAEVPVSFDDILAARDVISAVAVETGMEHSRALGRMTGATVHLKCENLQRAGSFKVRGAYNRMYHIPEEDKGNGVVAASAGNHAQGVALAASKLGLRATIFMPLGAALPKVQATKDHGAEVVLLGNNVDEALAAAKDHATKTGATFIHPFDDEKVVAGQGTVGLEILEQQPDVDTVITSIGGGGLLAGTAIAIKELARRQGRDITIIGVQAEDAAAYPASLAADGVVSLEQLTTIADGIAVGRPGNLPFSIIKDLVDHVVTVSEDQIANALVFLLERSKMVVEPAGAVSVAALMSGKLKDLGLAPKSVVALLSGGNIDPLLMLKVVQSGLLAAGRYLTVRIPLRDRPGELKNVSRIIAEAEANVIGVDHTSIGPSLGMGEVYITINMETRGHYHSDHLLEKLRESGYEPEITH
;
A
#
# COMPACT_ATOMS: atom_id res chain seq x y z
N MET A 1 49.65 -16.92 12.79
CA MET A 1 48.55 -17.06 13.75
C MET A 1 47.81 -15.75 13.77
N THR A 2 46.78 -15.62 12.94
CA THR A 2 45.99 -14.40 12.80
C THR A 2 44.54 -14.78 13.03
N SER A 3 44.00 -14.23 14.12
CA SER A 3 42.63 -14.37 14.59
C SER A 3 41.64 -13.82 13.57
N THR A 4 40.71 -14.65 13.15
CA THR A 4 39.45 -14.22 12.53
C THR A 4 38.45 -13.97 13.64
N ASP A 5 38.27 -12.70 13.97
CA ASP A 5 37.21 -12.22 14.85
C ASP A 5 35.90 -12.20 14.03
N SER A 6 35.02 -13.18 14.27
CA SER A 6 33.67 -13.22 13.71
C SER A 6 32.72 -12.55 14.69
N SER A 7 32.72 -11.22 14.70
CA SER A 7 31.74 -10.45 15.47
C SER A 7 30.41 -10.44 14.73
N VAL A 8 29.57 -11.44 15.02
CA VAL A 8 28.13 -11.36 14.75
C VAL A 8 27.60 -10.20 15.59
N PRO A 9 26.84 -9.23 15.02
CA PRO A 9 26.26 -8.16 15.81
C PRO A 9 25.33 -8.76 16.86
N VAL A 10 25.67 -8.56 18.14
CA VAL A 10 24.73 -8.74 19.24
C VAL A 10 23.66 -7.67 19.06
N LEU A 11 22.37 -8.04 19.06
CA LEU A 11 21.28 -7.07 19.07
C LEU A 11 21.58 -6.04 20.17
N PRO A 12 21.55 -4.73 19.88
CA PRO A 12 21.84 -3.71 20.89
C PRO A 12 20.93 -3.89 22.12
N ALA A 13 21.44 -3.48 23.27
CA ALA A 13 20.76 -3.62 24.56
C ALA A 13 19.34 -3.02 24.51
N GLU A 14 18.35 -3.86 24.84
CA GLU A 14 16.92 -3.60 24.97
C GLU A 14 16.26 -2.94 23.76
N VAL A 15 16.00 -3.75 22.71
CA VAL A 15 14.93 -3.42 21.77
C VAL A 15 13.62 -3.33 22.57
N PRO A 16 12.88 -2.21 22.53
CA PRO A 16 11.67 -1.97 23.35
C PRO A 16 10.53 -2.97 23.10
N VAL A 17 10.61 -3.77 22.02
CA VAL A 17 9.74 -4.91 21.78
C VAL A 17 10.61 -6.14 21.57
N SER A 18 10.42 -7.16 22.41
CA SER A 18 11.21 -8.39 22.33
C SER A 18 10.55 -9.43 21.40
N PHE A 19 11.32 -10.46 21.03
CA PHE A 19 10.77 -11.61 20.33
C PHE A 19 9.72 -12.37 21.17
N ASP A 20 9.91 -12.42 22.49
CA ASP A 20 8.96 -13.09 23.39
C ASP A 20 7.62 -12.32 23.48
N ASP A 21 7.64 -10.99 23.37
CA ASP A 21 6.40 -10.20 23.22
C ASP A 21 5.61 -10.59 21.97
N ILE A 22 6.31 -10.91 20.87
CA ILE A 22 5.69 -11.34 19.60
C ILE A 22 5.11 -12.75 19.75
N LEU A 23 5.82 -13.67 20.42
CA LEU A 23 5.30 -15.00 20.71
C LEU A 23 4.03 -14.93 21.58
N ALA A 24 4.05 -14.12 22.64
CA ALA A 24 2.89 -13.89 23.48
C ALA A 24 1.73 -13.24 22.70
N ALA A 25 2.04 -12.30 21.81
CA ALA A 25 1.04 -11.67 20.95
C ALA A 25 0.37 -12.68 20.01
N ARG A 26 1.10 -13.67 19.47
CA ARG A 26 0.55 -14.71 18.58
C ARG A 26 -0.61 -15.46 19.24
N ASP A 27 -0.43 -15.88 20.49
CA ASP A 27 -1.45 -16.61 21.23
C ASP A 27 -2.71 -15.76 21.42
N VAL A 28 -2.53 -14.48 21.79
CA VAL A 28 -3.62 -13.53 21.98
C VAL A 28 -4.38 -13.28 20.68
N ILE A 29 -3.68 -12.96 19.58
CA ILE A 29 -4.34 -12.55 18.33
C ILE A 29 -5.04 -13.72 17.63
N SER A 30 -4.70 -14.97 17.93
CA SER A 30 -5.34 -16.16 17.33
C SER A 30 -6.87 -16.19 17.54
N ALA A 31 -7.37 -15.48 18.56
CA ALA A 31 -8.80 -15.30 18.79
C ALA A 31 -9.51 -14.45 17.72
N VAL A 32 -8.78 -13.59 17.01
CA VAL A 32 -9.35 -12.67 16.00
C VAL A 32 -8.72 -12.76 14.62
N ALA A 33 -7.42 -12.94 14.52
CA ALA A 33 -6.69 -13.00 13.26
C ALA A 33 -6.75 -14.43 12.70
N VAL A 34 -6.71 -14.54 11.39
CA VAL A 34 -6.48 -15.82 10.70
C VAL A 34 -5.04 -15.89 10.22
N GLU A 35 -4.45 -17.08 10.18
CA GLU A 35 -3.20 -17.29 9.45
C GLU A 35 -3.50 -17.08 7.96
N THR A 36 -2.90 -16.05 7.36
CA THR A 36 -3.17 -15.70 5.96
C THR A 36 -2.38 -16.58 5.00
N GLY A 37 -2.92 -16.79 3.81
CA GLY A 37 -2.28 -17.58 2.77
C GLY A 37 -0.93 -17.01 2.31
N MET A 38 -0.07 -17.90 1.84
CA MET A 38 1.20 -17.60 1.20
C MET A 38 1.14 -18.07 -0.26
N GLU A 39 0.84 -17.15 -1.18
CA GLU A 39 0.54 -17.49 -2.57
C GLU A 39 1.77 -17.41 -3.45
N HIS A 40 2.09 -18.50 -4.17
CA HIS A 40 3.21 -18.52 -5.09
C HIS A 40 2.89 -17.79 -6.41
N SER A 41 3.74 -16.83 -6.79
CA SER A 41 3.59 -16.06 -8.03
C SER A 41 4.59 -16.50 -9.10
N ARG A 42 4.15 -17.40 -9.98
CA ARG A 42 4.94 -17.81 -11.16
C ARG A 42 5.30 -16.65 -12.09
N ALA A 43 4.42 -15.65 -12.19
CA ALA A 43 4.63 -14.50 -13.06
C ALA A 43 5.77 -13.60 -12.54
N LEU A 44 5.77 -13.27 -11.24
CA LEU A 44 6.87 -12.52 -10.62
C LEU A 44 8.16 -13.34 -10.61
N GLY A 45 8.08 -14.65 -10.40
CA GLY A 45 9.27 -15.49 -10.44
C GLY A 45 9.95 -15.50 -11.80
N ARG A 46 9.20 -15.52 -12.90
CA ARG A 46 9.78 -15.37 -14.25
C ARG A 46 10.38 -13.99 -14.51
N MET A 47 9.82 -12.94 -13.94
CA MET A 47 10.31 -11.56 -14.11
C MET A 47 11.61 -11.31 -13.34
N THR A 48 11.70 -11.86 -12.13
CA THR A 48 12.80 -11.60 -11.19
C THR A 48 13.90 -12.67 -11.23
N GLY A 49 13.58 -13.87 -11.73
CA GLY A 49 14.46 -15.03 -11.62
C GLY A 49 14.45 -15.71 -10.25
N ALA A 50 13.70 -15.18 -9.29
CA ALA A 50 13.55 -15.73 -7.94
C ALA A 50 12.30 -16.60 -7.80
N THR A 51 12.23 -17.40 -6.74
CA THR A 51 10.95 -17.96 -6.26
C THR A 51 10.22 -16.86 -5.50
N VAL A 52 9.01 -16.48 -5.91
CA VAL A 52 8.28 -15.35 -5.31
C VAL A 52 6.98 -15.81 -4.69
N HIS A 53 6.78 -15.47 -3.43
CA HIS A 53 5.55 -15.70 -2.68
C HIS A 53 4.93 -14.39 -2.21
N LEU A 54 3.61 -14.37 -2.09
CA LEU A 54 2.81 -13.25 -1.65
C LEU A 54 2.21 -13.59 -0.28
N LYS A 55 2.56 -12.84 0.77
CA LYS A 55 1.91 -12.98 2.09
C LYS A 55 0.62 -12.15 2.09
N CYS A 56 -0.53 -12.82 2.07
CA CYS A 56 -1.83 -12.23 1.72
C CYS A 56 -2.56 -11.59 2.90
N GLU A 57 -1.96 -10.59 3.56
CA GLU A 57 -2.63 -9.84 4.64
C GLU A 57 -3.84 -9.01 4.14
N ASN A 58 -4.00 -8.81 2.83
CA ASN A 58 -5.21 -8.29 2.20
C ASN A 58 -6.44 -9.19 2.41
N LEU A 59 -6.24 -10.47 2.74
CA LEU A 59 -7.31 -11.44 3.05
C LEU A 59 -7.53 -11.62 4.55
N GLN A 60 -6.82 -10.87 5.39
CA GLN A 60 -7.05 -10.85 6.83
C GLN A 60 -8.44 -10.30 7.16
N ARG A 61 -8.98 -10.60 8.35
CA ARG A 61 -10.21 -9.97 8.83
C ARG A 61 -10.06 -8.43 8.84
N ALA A 62 -11.14 -7.73 8.49
CA ALA A 62 -11.13 -6.28 8.21
C ALA A 62 -10.20 -5.85 7.05
N GLY A 63 -9.79 -6.80 6.20
CA GLY A 63 -9.12 -6.55 4.92
C GLY A 63 -7.66 -6.10 5.02
N SER A 64 -7.01 -6.20 6.18
CA SER A 64 -5.60 -5.85 6.37
C SER A 64 -5.00 -6.42 7.66
N PHE A 65 -3.67 -6.34 7.79
CA PHE A 65 -2.94 -6.77 8.99
C PHE A 65 -3.33 -6.03 10.28
N LYS A 66 -3.98 -4.85 10.20
CA LYS A 66 -4.16 -3.93 11.33
C LYS A 66 -4.88 -4.53 12.55
N VAL A 67 -5.75 -5.51 12.32
CA VAL A 67 -6.47 -6.21 13.40
C VAL A 67 -5.52 -6.89 14.38
N ARG A 68 -4.34 -7.35 13.94
CA ARG A 68 -3.38 -8.08 14.77
C ARG A 68 -2.89 -7.21 15.93
N GLY A 69 -2.22 -6.09 15.63
CA GLY A 69 -1.75 -5.18 16.68
C GLY A 69 -2.86 -4.44 17.41
N ALA A 70 -3.98 -4.09 16.74
CA ALA A 70 -5.11 -3.46 17.41
C ALA A 70 -5.68 -4.37 18.51
N TYR A 71 -5.92 -5.64 18.18
CA TYR A 71 -6.41 -6.61 19.14
C TYR A 71 -5.42 -6.89 20.26
N ASN A 72 -4.13 -7.08 19.93
CA ASN A 72 -3.11 -7.31 20.96
C ASN A 72 -3.03 -6.14 21.95
N ARG A 73 -3.05 -4.90 21.45
CA ARG A 73 -3.02 -3.72 22.32
C ARG A 73 -4.26 -3.59 23.19
N MET A 74 -5.43 -3.89 22.64
CA MET A 74 -6.70 -3.78 23.36
C MET A 74 -6.90 -4.90 24.38
N TYR A 75 -6.41 -6.10 24.09
CA TYR A 75 -6.42 -7.23 25.03
C TYR A 75 -5.67 -6.90 26.33
N HIS A 76 -4.56 -6.17 26.20
CA HIS A 76 -3.70 -5.76 27.32
C HIS A 76 -4.14 -4.46 28.01
N ILE A 77 -5.35 -3.94 27.74
CA ILE A 77 -5.91 -2.83 28.53
C ILE A 77 -6.20 -3.35 29.95
N PRO A 78 -5.75 -2.66 31.02
CA PRO A 78 -6.08 -3.01 32.39
C PRO A 78 -7.59 -3.15 32.61
N GLU A 79 -8.01 -4.08 33.45
CA GLU A 79 -9.44 -4.37 33.63
C GLU A 79 -10.21 -3.14 34.15
N GLU A 80 -9.60 -2.32 35.02
CA GLU A 80 -10.19 -1.07 35.48
C GLU A 80 -10.46 -0.05 34.35
N ASP A 81 -9.68 -0.09 33.27
CA ASP A 81 -9.75 0.89 32.18
C ASP A 81 -10.68 0.44 31.04
N LYS A 82 -10.98 -0.87 30.95
CA LYS A 82 -11.83 -1.43 29.88
C LYS A 82 -13.23 -0.81 29.86
N GLY A 83 -13.76 -0.44 31.03
CA GLY A 83 -15.06 0.23 31.16
C GLY A 83 -15.13 1.58 30.44
N ASN A 84 -14.01 2.27 30.29
CA ASN A 84 -13.93 3.57 29.61
C ASN A 84 -13.98 3.46 28.08
N GLY A 85 -13.78 2.24 27.55
CA GLY A 85 -13.75 1.98 26.12
C GLY A 85 -12.45 2.42 25.46
N VAL A 86 -12.44 2.42 24.13
CA VAL A 86 -11.28 2.78 23.32
C VAL A 86 -11.62 3.85 22.30
N VAL A 87 -10.59 4.59 21.90
CA VAL A 87 -10.70 5.64 20.90
C VAL A 87 -9.54 5.57 19.91
N ALA A 88 -9.83 5.84 18.63
CA ALA A 88 -8.81 5.94 17.59
C ALA A 88 -9.19 6.97 16.55
N ALA A 89 -8.21 7.42 15.76
CA ALA A 89 -8.43 8.24 14.57
C ALA A 89 -7.83 7.56 13.34
N SER A 90 -8.65 7.35 12.31
CA SER A 90 -8.21 6.83 11.01
C SER A 90 -9.34 6.87 10.00
N ALA A 91 -9.05 7.21 8.75
CA ALA A 91 -10.02 7.10 7.66
C ALA A 91 -10.06 5.71 6.99
N GLY A 92 -9.32 4.70 7.50
CA GLY A 92 -9.11 3.44 6.78
C GLY A 92 -8.81 2.21 7.65
N ASN A 93 -7.76 1.47 7.31
CA ASN A 93 -7.51 0.13 7.84
C ASN A 93 -7.41 0.06 9.36
N HIS A 94 -6.85 1.09 9.99
CA HIS A 94 -6.75 1.13 11.45
C HIS A 94 -8.13 1.27 12.12
N ALA A 95 -9.04 2.08 11.54
CA ALA A 95 -10.40 2.21 12.04
C ALA A 95 -11.14 0.87 12.05
N GLN A 96 -11.09 0.13 10.94
CA GLN A 96 -11.73 -1.18 10.84
C GLN A 96 -11.07 -2.22 11.75
N GLY A 97 -9.74 -2.21 11.86
CA GLY A 97 -8.99 -3.09 12.76
C GLY A 97 -9.34 -2.86 14.24
N VAL A 98 -9.43 -1.60 14.68
CA VAL A 98 -9.85 -1.25 16.05
C VAL A 98 -11.32 -1.60 16.27
N ALA A 99 -12.21 -1.27 15.34
CA ALA A 99 -13.64 -1.56 15.47
C ALA A 99 -13.89 -3.08 15.61
N LEU A 100 -13.27 -3.88 14.74
CA LEU A 100 -13.38 -5.33 14.80
C LEU A 100 -12.78 -5.89 16.10
N ALA A 101 -11.62 -5.40 16.53
CA ALA A 101 -10.99 -5.83 17.77
C ALA A 101 -11.85 -5.50 19.00
N ALA A 102 -12.41 -4.28 19.06
CA ALA A 102 -13.31 -3.83 20.11
C ALA A 102 -14.54 -4.73 20.23
N SER A 103 -15.18 -4.99 19.10
CA SER A 103 -16.35 -5.88 19.00
C SER A 103 -16.06 -7.27 19.56
N LYS A 104 -14.89 -7.83 19.22
CA LYS A 104 -14.49 -9.16 19.69
C LYS A 104 -14.11 -9.22 21.17
N LEU A 105 -13.67 -8.10 21.75
CA LEU A 105 -13.33 -7.97 23.17
C LEU A 105 -14.51 -7.45 24.01
N GLY A 106 -15.65 -7.14 23.41
CA GLY A 106 -16.80 -6.54 24.11
C GLY A 106 -16.54 -5.11 24.59
N LEU A 107 -15.62 -4.38 23.94
CA LEU A 107 -15.27 -3.00 24.29
C LEU A 107 -16.05 -2.01 23.43
N ARG A 108 -16.41 -0.87 24.03
CA ARG A 108 -16.94 0.28 23.27
C ARG A 108 -15.79 0.93 22.49
N ALA A 109 -16.01 1.23 21.21
CA ALA A 109 -15.04 1.93 20.38
C ALA A 109 -15.65 3.17 19.74
N THR A 110 -14.95 4.30 19.88
CA THR A 110 -15.26 5.56 19.21
C THR A 110 -14.15 5.87 18.21
N ILE A 111 -14.49 6.01 16.93
CA ILE A 111 -13.54 6.22 15.84
C ILE A 111 -13.77 7.60 15.23
N PHE A 112 -12.74 8.44 15.27
CA PHE A 112 -12.73 9.73 14.62
C PHE A 112 -12.23 9.59 13.17
N MET A 113 -13.01 10.08 12.23
CA MET A 113 -12.66 10.09 10.80
C MET A 113 -12.89 11.49 10.22
N PRO A 114 -12.11 11.95 9.22
CA PRO A 114 -12.38 13.20 8.54
C PRO A 114 -13.72 13.17 7.79
N LEU A 115 -14.33 14.34 7.59
CA LEU A 115 -15.62 14.46 6.88
C LEU A 115 -15.59 13.88 5.46
N GLY A 116 -14.43 13.94 4.79
CA GLY A 116 -14.21 13.40 3.45
C GLY A 116 -13.86 11.91 3.40
N ALA A 117 -13.95 11.17 4.51
CA ALA A 117 -13.65 9.74 4.52
C ALA A 117 -14.58 8.97 3.57
N ALA A 118 -14.02 8.04 2.79
CA ALA A 118 -14.77 7.26 1.82
C ALA A 118 -15.93 6.50 2.49
N LEU A 119 -17.14 6.61 1.92
CA LEU A 119 -18.36 6.00 2.47
C LEU A 119 -18.21 4.50 2.76
N PRO A 120 -17.59 3.67 1.89
CA PRO A 120 -17.39 2.26 2.20
C PRO A 120 -16.57 2.02 3.48
N LYS A 121 -15.55 2.84 3.74
CA LYS A 121 -14.68 2.72 4.93
C LYS A 121 -15.42 3.13 6.21
N VAL A 122 -16.24 4.18 6.11
CA VAL A 122 -17.12 4.62 7.22
C VAL A 122 -18.14 3.52 7.56
N GLN A 123 -18.79 2.96 6.55
CA GLN A 123 -19.82 1.93 6.75
C GLN A 123 -19.22 0.65 7.33
N ALA A 124 -18.10 0.15 6.79
CA ALA A 124 -17.42 -1.03 7.31
C ALA A 124 -17.02 -0.87 8.79
N THR A 125 -16.57 0.33 9.19
CA THR A 125 -16.23 0.64 10.59
C THR A 125 -17.47 0.57 11.50
N LYS A 126 -18.61 1.11 11.04
CA LYS A 126 -19.89 1.04 11.77
C LYS A 126 -20.44 -0.38 11.84
N ASP A 127 -20.32 -1.15 10.76
CA ASP A 127 -20.79 -2.54 10.69
C ASP A 127 -20.04 -3.47 11.65
N HIS A 128 -18.80 -3.11 12.01
CA HIS A 128 -18.06 -3.76 13.09
C HIS A 128 -18.53 -3.36 14.50
N GLY A 129 -19.46 -2.41 14.64
CA GLY A 129 -20.07 -2.01 15.92
C GLY A 129 -19.43 -0.81 16.60
N ALA A 130 -18.55 -0.08 15.91
CA ALA A 130 -17.96 1.15 16.46
C ALA A 130 -18.86 2.37 16.24
N GLU A 131 -18.81 3.29 17.19
CA GLU A 131 -19.33 4.65 17.01
C GLU A 131 -18.36 5.43 16.12
N VAL A 132 -18.85 6.00 15.02
CA VAL A 132 -18.03 6.81 14.11
C VAL A 132 -18.40 8.28 14.24
N VAL A 133 -17.41 9.11 14.58
CA VAL A 133 -17.51 10.56 14.67
C VAL A 133 -16.80 11.17 13.47
N LEU A 134 -17.57 11.80 12.57
CA LEU A 134 -17.01 12.52 11.42
C LEU A 134 -16.66 13.95 11.84
N LEU A 135 -15.37 14.28 11.85
CA LEU A 135 -14.88 15.58 12.30
C LEU A 135 -13.61 15.98 11.56
N GLY A 136 -13.55 17.26 11.19
CA GLY A 136 -12.38 17.86 10.59
C GLY A 136 -12.23 17.58 9.10
N ASN A 137 -11.31 18.31 8.47
CA ASN A 137 -11.05 18.23 7.03
C ASN A 137 -9.95 17.23 6.67
N ASN A 138 -9.12 16.86 7.64
CA ASN A 138 -7.96 15.99 7.45
C ASN A 138 -7.78 15.04 8.64
N VAL A 139 -6.85 14.08 8.51
CA VAL A 139 -6.58 13.05 9.53
C VAL A 139 -5.97 13.66 10.81
N ASP A 140 -5.19 14.74 10.69
CA ASP A 140 -4.55 15.39 11.85
C ASP A 140 -5.58 16.04 12.78
N GLU A 141 -6.60 16.70 12.23
CA GLU A 141 -7.72 17.24 13.00
C GLU A 141 -8.52 16.12 13.70
N ALA A 142 -8.80 15.02 13.00
CA ALA A 142 -9.45 13.85 13.58
C ALA A 142 -8.60 13.20 14.70
N LEU A 143 -7.27 13.16 14.53
CA LEU A 143 -6.33 12.66 15.53
C LEU A 143 -6.29 13.54 16.78
N ALA A 144 -6.27 14.86 16.60
CA ALA A 144 -6.34 15.80 17.71
C ALA A 144 -7.64 15.62 18.51
N ALA A 145 -8.78 15.49 17.82
CA ALA A 145 -10.07 15.24 18.45
C ALA A 145 -10.12 13.90 19.20
N ALA A 146 -9.56 12.83 18.64
CA ALA A 146 -9.48 11.53 19.31
C ALA A 146 -8.64 11.58 20.60
N LYS A 147 -7.51 12.31 20.60
CA LYS A 147 -6.67 12.50 21.79
C LYS A 147 -7.37 13.33 22.87
N ASP A 148 -8.07 14.39 22.47
CA ASP A 148 -8.88 15.20 23.39
C ASP A 148 -10.03 14.36 23.99
N HIS A 149 -10.70 13.55 23.18
CA HIS A 149 -11.73 12.61 23.66
C HIS A 149 -11.15 11.62 24.68
N ALA A 150 -10.00 10.99 24.39
CA ALA A 150 -9.31 10.09 25.31
C ALA A 150 -9.06 10.75 26.67
N THR A 151 -8.56 11.99 26.64
CA THR A 151 -8.26 12.76 27.86
C THR A 151 -9.52 13.07 28.68
N LYS A 152 -10.64 13.35 28.01
CA LYS A 152 -11.91 13.72 28.66
C LYS A 152 -12.69 12.53 29.21
N THR A 153 -12.66 11.39 28.54
CA THR A 153 -13.50 10.22 28.87
C THR A 153 -12.73 9.12 29.59
N GLY A 154 -11.40 9.17 29.61
CA GLY A 154 -10.55 8.08 30.10
C GLY A 154 -10.47 6.90 29.12
N ALA A 155 -11.01 7.03 27.91
CA ALA A 155 -10.92 5.99 26.89
C ALA A 155 -9.46 5.77 26.48
N THR A 156 -9.06 4.52 26.27
CA THR A 156 -7.70 4.21 25.84
C THR A 156 -7.51 4.58 24.37
N PHE A 157 -6.56 5.47 24.08
CA PHE A 157 -6.19 5.79 22.70
C PHE A 157 -5.39 4.65 22.07
N ILE A 158 -5.85 4.12 20.94
CA ILE A 158 -5.19 3.03 20.23
C ILE A 158 -4.36 3.59 19.08
N HIS A 159 -3.04 3.67 19.26
CA HIS A 159 -2.14 4.18 18.24
C HIS A 159 -2.06 3.24 17.03
N PRO A 160 -2.01 3.74 15.79
CA PRO A 160 -1.90 2.89 14.60
C PRO A 160 -0.58 2.14 14.40
N PHE A 161 0.48 2.44 15.16
CA PHE A 161 1.83 1.88 14.92
C PHE A 161 2.87 2.18 16.02
N ASP A 162 2.83 3.34 16.68
CA ASP A 162 3.83 3.79 17.68
C ASP A 162 3.44 3.31 19.09
N ASP A 163 3.31 1.99 19.25
CA ASP A 163 2.93 1.32 20.49
C ASP A 163 3.52 -0.10 20.51
N GLU A 164 4.12 -0.50 21.64
CA GLU A 164 4.82 -1.77 21.79
C GLU A 164 3.92 -2.98 21.54
N LYS A 165 2.69 -3.00 22.05
CA LYS A 165 1.76 -4.11 21.85
C LYS A 165 1.21 -4.13 20.44
N VAL A 166 1.06 -2.97 19.81
CA VAL A 166 0.72 -2.89 18.38
C VAL A 166 1.84 -3.52 17.54
N VAL A 167 3.09 -3.10 17.74
CA VAL A 167 4.28 -3.62 17.04
C VAL A 167 4.43 -5.14 17.25
N ALA A 168 4.31 -5.61 18.50
CA ALA A 168 4.39 -7.03 18.83
C ALA A 168 3.31 -7.85 18.09
N GLY A 169 2.07 -7.33 18.05
CA GLY A 169 0.98 -7.96 17.31
C GLY A 169 1.26 -8.02 15.81
N GLN A 170 1.86 -6.99 15.22
CA GLN A 170 2.21 -7.03 13.80
C GLN A 170 3.36 -8.01 13.51
N GLY A 171 4.28 -8.19 14.46
CA GLY A 171 5.40 -9.12 14.32
C GLY A 171 5.01 -10.58 14.14
N THR A 172 3.78 -10.94 14.50
CA THR A 172 3.22 -12.28 14.23
C THR A 172 3.20 -12.62 12.74
N VAL A 173 3.13 -11.61 11.85
CA VAL A 173 3.26 -11.83 10.40
C VAL A 173 4.65 -12.37 10.05
N GLY A 174 5.71 -11.91 10.73
CA GLY A 174 7.07 -12.40 10.53
C GLY A 174 7.26 -13.85 10.99
N LEU A 175 6.55 -14.27 12.07
CA LEU A 175 6.50 -15.67 12.48
C LEU A 175 5.89 -16.54 11.38
N GLU A 176 4.69 -16.15 10.90
CA GLU A 176 3.98 -16.90 9.85
C GLU A 176 4.80 -16.97 8.56
N ILE A 177 5.52 -15.90 8.18
CA ILE A 177 6.36 -15.89 6.98
C ILE A 177 7.42 -17.00 7.06
N LEU A 178 8.16 -17.11 8.16
CA LEU A 178 9.22 -18.12 8.28
C LEU A 178 8.69 -19.54 8.52
N GLU A 179 7.52 -19.67 9.13
CA GLU A 179 6.84 -20.98 9.26
C GLU A 179 6.35 -21.49 7.89
N GLN A 180 5.77 -20.59 7.06
CA GLN A 180 5.21 -20.93 5.76
C GLN A 180 6.26 -20.97 4.63
N GLN A 181 7.35 -20.22 4.74
CA GLN A 181 8.47 -20.18 3.78
C GLN A 181 9.83 -20.20 4.50
N PRO A 182 10.25 -21.36 5.03
CA PRO A 182 11.51 -21.47 5.78
C PRO A 182 12.73 -21.05 4.96
N ASP A 183 12.74 -21.30 3.65
CA ASP A 183 13.88 -21.02 2.77
C ASP A 183 13.91 -19.58 2.21
N VAL A 184 13.06 -18.67 2.71
CA VAL A 184 13.08 -17.26 2.29
C VAL A 184 14.43 -16.61 2.59
N ASP A 185 14.95 -15.81 1.66
CA ASP A 185 16.16 -15.02 1.83
C ASP A 185 15.91 -13.51 1.79
N THR A 186 14.77 -13.09 1.23
CA THR A 186 14.38 -11.68 1.18
C THR A 186 12.90 -11.48 1.50
N VAL A 187 12.59 -10.54 2.39
CA VAL A 187 11.21 -10.15 2.74
C VAL A 187 11.00 -8.66 2.45
N ILE A 188 9.90 -8.34 1.76
CA ILE A 188 9.58 -6.98 1.32
C ILE A 188 8.23 -6.58 1.88
N THR A 189 8.16 -5.43 2.56
CA THR A 189 6.92 -4.92 3.16
C THR A 189 6.80 -3.40 3.04
N SER A 190 5.57 -2.91 3.13
CA SER A 190 5.25 -1.49 3.10
C SER A 190 5.64 -0.78 4.41
N ILE A 191 5.96 0.52 4.31
CA ILE A 191 6.20 1.40 5.47
C ILE A 191 5.31 2.64 5.39
N GLY A 192 4.37 2.74 6.34
CA GLY A 192 3.75 4.02 6.72
C GLY A 192 4.46 4.60 7.93
N GLY A 193 3.86 4.47 9.11
CA GLY A 193 4.51 4.83 10.38
C GLY A 193 5.56 3.82 10.87
N GLY A 194 5.60 2.61 10.29
CA GLY A 194 6.64 1.60 10.50
C GLY A 194 6.28 0.39 11.37
N GLY A 195 5.16 0.40 12.09
CA GLY A 195 4.85 -0.66 13.06
C GLY A 195 4.79 -2.08 12.49
N LEU A 196 4.32 -2.25 11.24
CA LEU A 196 4.32 -3.55 10.55
C LEU A 196 5.74 -4.03 10.27
N LEU A 197 6.55 -3.19 9.63
CA LEU A 197 7.93 -3.53 9.28
C LEU A 197 8.77 -3.77 10.53
N ALA A 198 8.66 -2.92 11.56
CA ALA A 198 9.38 -3.06 12.82
C ALA A 198 9.09 -4.42 13.50
N GLY A 199 7.81 -4.75 13.69
CA GLY A 199 7.43 -6.02 14.32
C GLY A 199 7.87 -7.23 13.49
N THR A 200 7.65 -7.16 12.17
CA THR A 200 8.03 -8.24 11.24
C THR A 200 9.54 -8.45 11.21
N ALA A 201 10.32 -7.37 11.28
CA ALA A 201 11.78 -7.41 11.30
C ALA A 201 12.33 -8.06 12.57
N ILE A 202 11.77 -7.73 13.75
CA ILE A 202 12.16 -8.39 15.02
C ILE A 202 11.98 -9.90 14.92
N ALA A 203 10.80 -10.35 14.49
CA ALA A 203 10.48 -11.77 14.37
C ALA A 203 11.43 -12.49 13.39
N ILE A 204 11.62 -11.92 12.19
CA ILE A 204 12.43 -12.53 11.14
C ILE A 204 13.91 -12.56 11.52
N LYS A 205 14.48 -11.43 11.97
CA LYS A 205 15.92 -11.36 12.30
C LYS A 205 16.27 -12.27 13.47
N GLU A 206 15.43 -12.35 14.51
CA GLU A 206 15.70 -13.26 15.64
C GLU A 206 15.61 -14.73 15.23
N LEU A 207 14.61 -15.13 14.44
CA LEU A 207 14.49 -16.50 13.95
C LEU A 207 15.62 -16.87 12.97
N ALA A 208 15.99 -15.97 12.05
CA ALA A 208 17.11 -16.16 11.14
C ALA A 208 18.43 -16.35 11.90
N ARG A 209 18.67 -15.50 12.92
CA ARG A 209 19.84 -15.60 13.80
C ARG A 209 19.92 -16.95 14.51
N ARG A 210 18.80 -17.45 15.06
CA ARG A 210 18.73 -18.78 15.69
C ARG A 210 19.06 -19.92 14.71
N GLN A 211 18.80 -19.72 13.43
CA GLN A 211 19.13 -20.66 12.36
C GLN A 211 20.52 -20.44 11.75
N GLY A 212 21.29 -19.45 12.22
CA GLY A 212 22.60 -19.11 11.65
C GLY A 212 22.51 -18.59 10.21
N ARG A 213 21.40 -17.93 9.87
CA ARG A 213 21.13 -17.37 8.54
C ARG A 213 20.97 -15.87 8.61
N ASP A 214 21.20 -15.24 7.47
CA ASP A 214 20.84 -13.85 7.25
C ASP A 214 19.68 -13.78 6.25
N ILE A 215 18.73 -12.90 6.51
CA ILE A 215 17.54 -12.66 5.68
C ILE A 215 17.46 -11.16 5.46
N THR A 216 17.45 -10.75 4.21
CA THR A 216 17.34 -9.34 3.82
C THR A 216 15.91 -8.86 4.00
N ILE A 217 15.72 -7.74 4.66
CA ILE A 217 14.43 -7.10 4.88
C ILE A 217 14.43 -5.74 4.19
N ILE A 218 13.48 -5.55 3.28
CA ILE A 218 13.33 -4.33 2.50
C ILE A 218 11.99 -3.69 2.84
N GLY A 219 12.05 -2.44 3.30
CA GLY A 219 10.87 -1.62 3.48
C GLY A 219 10.61 -0.73 2.26
N VAL A 220 9.35 -0.50 1.92
CA VAL A 220 8.95 0.26 0.73
C VAL A 220 8.00 1.40 1.09
N GLN A 221 8.27 2.61 0.59
CA GLN A 221 7.38 3.76 0.67
C GLN A 221 6.94 4.24 -0.72
N ALA A 222 5.80 4.92 -0.79
CA ALA A 222 5.48 5.78 -1.93
C ALA A 222 6.41 6.99 -1.92
N GLU A 223 6.98 7.35 -3.06
CA GLU A 223 8.00 8.40 -3.20
C GLU A 223 7.56 9.75 -2.59
N ASP A 224 6.35 10.19 -2.93
CA ASP A 224 5.76 11.46 -2.46
C ASP A 224 5.16 11.39 -1.03
N ALA A 225 5.40 10.29 -0.32
CA ALA A 225 5.09 10.11 1.10
C ALA A 225 6.23 9.42 1.87
N ALA A 226 7.47 9.52 1.38
CA ALA A 226 8.62 8.79 1.90
C ALA A 226 9.37 9.53 3.02
N ALA A 227 8.88 9.44 4.26
CA ALA A 227 9.52 10.08 5.41
C ALA A 227 10.74 9.32 5.99
N TYR A 228 10.86 8.00 5.75
CA TYR A 228 11.95 7.18 6.30
C TYR A 228 13.32 7.47 5.67
N PRO A 229 13.48 7.63 4.34
CA PRO A 229 14.78 7.92 3.75
C PRO A 229 15.46 9.16 4.38
N ALA A 230 14.72 10.26 4.51
CA ALA A 230 15.23 11.47 5.16
C ALA A 230 15.53 11.24 6.65
N SER A 231 14.67 10.48 7.36
CA SER A 231 14.86 10.20 8.78
C SER A 231 16.08 9.31 9.05
N LEU A 232 16.32 8.29 8.22
CA LEU A 232 17.49 7.42 8.31
C LEU A 232 18.78 8.19 8.00
N ALA A 233 18.77 9.06 6.99
CA ALA A 233 19.91 9.90 6.66
C ALA A 233 20.25 10.92 7.78
N ALA A 234 19.23 11.42 8.48
CA ALA A 234 19.39 12.36 9.58
C ALA A 234 19.69 11.70 10.94
N ASP A 235 19.70 10.37 11.00
CA ASP A 235 19.72 9.59 12.23
C ASP A 235 18.66 10.02 13.27
N GLY A 236 17.45 10.35 12.79
CA GLY A 236 16.37 10.83 13.64
C GLY A 236 15.07 11.07 12.88
N VAL A 237 13.95 11.11 13.59
CA VAL A 237 12.61 11.23 12.99
C VAL A 237 12.39 12.62 12.37
N VAL A 238 12.33 12.68 11.04
CA VAL A 238 12.04 13.87 10.24
C VAL A 238 10.58 13.81 9.76
N SER A 239 9.89 14.95 9.84
CA SER A 239 8.54 15.11 9.29
C SER A 239 8.60 15.66 7.87
N LEU A 240 7.73 15.18 6.99
CA LEU A 240 7.45 15.78 5.69
C LEU A 240 6.61 17.05 5.88
N GLU A 241 6.88 18.07 5.06
CA GLU A 241 6.07 19.30 5.03
C GLU A 241 4.74 19.07 4.33
N GLN A 242 4.76 18.30 3.24
CA GLN A 242 3.59 17.92 2.45
C GLN A 242 3.79 16.49 1.95
N LEU A 243 2.67 15.81 1.73
CA LEU A 243 2.66 14.47 1.13
C LEU A 243 1.41 14.29 0.27
N THR A 244 1.51 13.51 -0.79
CA THR A 244 0.38 13.13 -1.65
C THR A 244 0.67 11.77 -2.24
N THR A 245 -0.26 10.82 -2.13
CA THR A 245 -0.10 9.49 -2.74
C THR A 245 -1.45 8.79 -2.83
N ILE A 246 -1.63 7.91 -3.82
CA ILE A 246 -2.75 6.97 -3.87
C ILE A 246 -2.66 5.90 -2.78
N ALA A 247 -1.47 5.68 -2.19
CA ALA A 247 -1.22 4.70 -1.14
C ALA A 247 -1.56 5.25 0.26
N ASP A 248 -2.85 5.53 0.48
CA ASP A 248 -3.38 6.14 1.70
C ASP A 248 -3.01 5.38 2.99
N GLY A 249 -2.90 4.05 2.95
CA GLY A 249 -2.47 3.22 4.08
C GLY A 249 -1.03 3.48 4.56
N ILE A 250 -0.18 4.08 3.74
CA ILE A 250 1.20 4.47 4.07
C ILE A 250 1.46 5.97 3.93
N ALA A 251 0.43 6.78 3.73
CA ALA A 251 0.49 8.25 3.67
C ALA A 251 0.76 8.85 5.07
N VAL A 252 1.96 8.62 5.61
CA VAL A 252 2.36 9.02 6.96
C VAL A 252 3.54 9.98 6.90
N GLY A 253 3.28 11.25 7.23
CA GLY A 253 4.27 12.32 7.13
C GLY A 253 5.39 12.27 8.17
N ARG A 254 5.28 11.44 9.21
CA ARG A 254 6.29 11.32 10.27
C ARG A 254 6.39 9.87 10.78
N PRO A 255 7.57 9.24 10.75
CA PRO A 255 7.79 7.93 11.37
C PRO A 255 7.39 7.89 12.84
N GLY A 256 6.94 6.74 13.34
CA GLY A 256 6.83 6.51 14.77
C GLY A 256 8.22 6.43 15.41
N ASN A 257 8.37 6.91 16.64
CA ASN A 257 9.67 6.89 17.32
C ASN A 257 10.11 5.46 17.63
N LEU A 258 9.18 4.64 18.12
CA LEU A 258 9.43 3.23 18.43
C LEU A 258 9.77 2.44 17.16
N PRO A 259 8.93 2.43 16.10
CA PRO A 259 9.29 1.78 14.84
C PRO A 259 10.59 2.28 14.22
N PHE A 260 10.89 3.58 14.26
CA PHE A 260 12.14 4.11 13.73
C PHE A 260 13.37 3.51 14.42
N SER A 261 13.36 3.45 15.76
CA SER A 261 14.47 2.88 16.54
C SER A 261 14.75 1.42 16.17
N ILE A 262 13.70 0.64 15.89
CA ILE A 262 13.81 -0.77 15.49
C ILE A 262 14.26 -0.89 14.03
N ILE A 263 13.65 -0.11 13.13
CA ILE A 263 13.90 -0.19 11.68
C ILE A 263 15.33 0.21 11.34
N LYS A 264 15.85 1.26 11.99
CA LYS A 264 17.24 1.72 11.81
C LYS A 264 18.25 0.58 12.03
N ASP A 265 18.00 -0.30 13.00
CA ASP A 265 18.95 -1.32 13.41
C ASP A 265 18.71 -2.68 12.74
N LEU A 266 17.47 -3.00 12.36
CA LEU A 266 17.09 -4.34 11.89
C LEU A 266 16.76 -4.45 10.39
N VAL A 267 16.52 -3.34 9.71
CA VAL A 267 16.09 -3.35 8.30
C VAL A 267 17.25 -2.98 7.39
N ASP A 268 17.51 -3.82 6.40
CA ASP A 268 18.69 -3.69 5.55
C ASP A 268 18.56 -2.55 4.55
N HIS A 269 17.36 -2.35 3.97
CA HIS A 269 17.12 -1.32 2.98
C HIS A 269 15.72 -0.70 3.08
N VAL A 270 15.63 0.59 2.74
CA VAL A 270 14.36 1.28 2.47
C VAL A 270 14.41 1.84 1.06
N VAL A 271 13.41 1.51 0.24
CA VAL A 271 13.28 1.98 -1.15
C VAL A 271 11.96 2.71 -1.36
N THR A 272 11.91 3.52 -2.41
CA THR A 272 10.70 4.23 -2.83
C THR A 272 10.20 3.75 -4.18
N VAL A 273 8.90 3.83 -4.38
CA VAL A 273 8.22 3.55 -5.65
C VAL A 273 7.31 4.70 -6.03
N SER A 274 7.22 5.00 -7.32
CA SER A 274 6.36 6.06 -7.85
C SER A 274 4.90 5.61 -7.94
N GLU A 275 3.99 6.58 -8.07
CA GLU A 275 2.55 6.33 -8.23
C GLU A 275 2.25 5.41 -9.43
N ASP A 276 2.94 5.60 -10.56
CA ASP A 276 2.83 4.75 -11.75
C ASP A 276 3.28 3.31 -11.48
N GLN A 277 4.37 3.14 -10.71
CA GLN A 277 4.85 1.80 -10.34
C GLN A 277 3.85 1.09 -9.43
N ILE A 278 3.22 1.83 -8.51
CA ILE A 278 2.16 1.30 -7.64
C ILE A 278 0.94 0.91 -8.48
N ALA A 279 0.49 1.77 -9.41
CA ALA A 279 -0.64 1.48 -10.30
C ALA A 279 -0.38 0.24 -11.18
N ASN A 280 0.82 0.12 -11.74
CA ASN A 280 1.23 -1.05 -12.51
C ASN A 280 1.23 -2.33 -11.69
N ALA A 281 1.69 -2.28 -10.43
CA ALA A 281 1.65 -3.42 -9.52
C ALA A 281 0.22 -3.85 -9.17
N LEU A 282 -0.69 -2.89 -8.99
CA LEU A 282 -2.11 -3.16 -8.74
C LEU A 282 -2.77 -3.89 -9.91
N VAL A 283 -2.57 -3.39 -11.14
CA VAL A 283 -3.09 -4.05 -12.35
C VAL A 283 -2.47 -5.45 -12.50
N PHE A 284 -1.17 -5.60 -12.24
CA PHE A 284 -0.52 -6.89 -12.27
C PHE A 284 -1.12 -7.88 -11.26
N LEU A 285 -1.33 -7.45 -10.01
CA LEU A 285 -1.93 -8.29 -8.96
C LEU A 285 -3.34 -8.72 -9.32
N LEU A 286 -4.15 -7.81 -9.86
CA LEU A 286 -5.48 -8.10 -10.34
C LEU A 286 -5.47 -9.12 -11.50
N GLU A 287 -4.60 -8.92 -12.49
CA GLU A 287 -4.59 -9.75 -13.70
C GLU A 287 -3.91 -11.10 -13.52
N ARG A 288 -2.77 -11.13 -12.82
CA ARG A 288 -1.88 -12.30 -12.75
C ARG A 288 -2.03 -13.08 -11.46
N SER A 289 -2.36 -12.40 -10.36
CA SER A 289 -2.52 -13.04 -9.04
C SER A 289 -3.99 -13.17 -8.64
N LYS A 290 -4.92 -12.53 -9.36
CA LYS A 290 -6.37 -12.51 -9.05
C LYS A 290 -6.67 -11.98 -7.65
N MET A 291 -5.81 -11.08 -7.18
CA MET A 291 -5.94 -10.46 -5.86
C MET A 291 -6.43 -9.03 -6.00
N VAL A 292 -7.43 -8.67 -5.21
CA VAL A 292 -7.80 -7.28 -4.97
C VAL A 292 -6.97 -6.78 -3.79
N VAL A 293 -6.13 -5.79 -4.08
CA VAL A 293 -5.15 -5.22 -3.15
C VAL A 293 -5.29 -3.70 -3.19
N GLU A 294 -5.11 -3.03 -2.06
CA GLU A 294 -5.06 -1.57 -2.01
C GLU A 294 -3.65 -1.06 -2.39
N PRO A 295 -3.47 0.22 -2.75
CA PRO A 295 -2.16 0.68 -3.23
C PRO A 295 -1.03 0.53 -2.21
N ALA A 296 -1.30 0.77 -0.93
CA ALA A 296 -0.35 0.50 0.17
C ALA A 296 0.04 -0.98 0.28
N GLY A 297 -0.87 -1.90 -0.06
CA GLY A 297 -0.61 -3.33 -0.10
C GLY A 297 0.18 -3.79 -1.32
N ALA A 298 0.21 -3.00 -2.40
CA ALA A 298 0.88 -3.37 -3.64
C ALA A 298 2.34 -2.89 -3.73
N VAL A 299 2.79 -1.99 -2.83
CA VAL A 299 4.12 -1.37 -2.93
C VAL A 299 5.28 -2.37 -2.87
N SER A 300 5.13 -3.48 -2.13
CA SER A 300 6.13 -4.56 -2.08
C SER A 300 6.33 -5.21 -3.45
N VAL A 301 5.24 -5.41 -4.19
CA VAL A 301 5.24 -5.93 -5.56
C VAL A 301 5.72 -4.87 -6.56
N ALA A 302 5.37 -3.60 -6.34
CA ALA A 302 5.90 -2.49 -7.15
C ALA A 302 7.42 -2.40 -7.07
N ALA A 303 8.01 -2.56 -5.87
CA ALA A 303 9.46 -2.57 -5.69
C ALA A 303 10.12 -3.76 -6.41
N LEU A 304 9.48 -4.94 -6.40
CA LEU A 304 9.95 -6.11 -7.14
C LEU A 304 9.92 -5.91 -8.65
N MET A 305 8.84 -5.34 -9.18
CA MET A 305 8.65 -5.15 -10.62
C MET A 305 9.52 -4.02 -11.19
N SER A 306 9.88 -3.03 -10.38
CA SER A 306 10.60 -1.82 -10.81
C SER A 306 12.11 -1.95 -10.84
N GLY A 307 12.67 -3.13 -10.54
CA GLY A 307 14.12 -3.37 -10.57
C GLY A 307 14.88 -2.81 -9.38
N LYS A 308 14.21 -2.25 -8.36
CA LYS A 308 14.85 -1.65 -7.17
C LYS A 308 15.79 -2.61 -6.44
N LEU A 309 15.44 -3.90 -6.39
CA LEU A 309 16.32 -4.91 -5.81
C LEU A 309 17.63 -5.07 -6.59
N LYS A 310 17.55 -5.01 -7.93
CA LYS A 310 18.74 -5.06 -8.79
C LYS A 310 19.59 -3.81 -8.63
N ASP A 311 18.98 -2.64 -8.46
CA ASP A 311 19.68 -1.37 -8.20
C ASP A 311 20.46 -1.42 -6.87
N LEU A 312 19.95 -2.17 -5.88
CA LEU A 312 20.64 -2.48 -4.63
C LEU A 312 21.71 -3.58 -4.78
N GLY A 313 21.89 -4.15 -5.97
CA GLY A 313 22.81 -5.27 -6.21
C GLY A 313 22.32 -6.62 -5.65
N LEU A 314 21.04 -6.73 -5.31
CA LEU A 314 20.45 -7.94 -4.74
C LEU A 314 20.01 -8.90 -5.84
N ALA A 315 20.29 -10.19 -5.64
CA ALA A 315 19.86 -11.29 -6.50
C ALA A 315 19.27 -12.42 -5.64
N PRO A 316 18.08 -12.21 -5.05
CA PRO A 316 17.48 -13.18 -4.15
C PRO A 316 17.08 -14.47 -4.87
N LYS A 317 17.16 -15.60 -4.17
CA LYS A 317 16.66 -16.90 -4.66
C LYS A 317 15.20 -17.12 -4.24
N SER A 318 14.80 -16.61 -3.08
CA SER A 318 13.46 -16.77 -2.52
C SER A 318 12.96 -15.50 -1.84
N VAL A 319 11.91 -14.91 -2.40
CA VAL A 319 11.35 -13.63 -1.96
C VAL A 319 9.92 -13.81 -1.45
N VAL A 320 9.62 -13.17 -0.32
CA VAL A 320 8.24 -12.95 0.15
C VAL A 320 7.90 -11.46 0.03
N ALA A 321 6.86 -11.13 -0.73
CA ALA A 321 6.28 -9.80 -0.81
C ALA A 321 4.97 -9.75 -0.02
N LEU A 322 4.87 -8.83 0.93
CA LEU A 322 3.71 -8.72 1.80
C LEU A 322 2.64 -7.84 1.14
N LEU A 323 1.42 -8.38 0.98
CA LEU A 323 0.24 -7.67 0.51
C LEU A 323 -0.53 -7.10 1.71
N SER A 324 -0.19 -5.90 2.18
CA SER A 324 -0.58 -5.44 3.52
C SER A 324 -2.09 -5.19 3.71
N GLY A 325 -2.84 -4.96 2.65
CA GLY A 325 -4.28 -4.72 2.74
C GLY A 325 -4.99 -4.71 1.40
N GLY A 326 -6.32 -4.84 1.44
CA GLY A 326 -7.21 -4.95 0.28
C GLY A 326 -8.35 -3.94 0.25
N ASN A 327 -8.38 -2.97 1.17
CA ASN A 327 -9.48 -2.02 1.34
C ASN A 327 -9.39 -0.83 0.37
N ILE A 328 -9.48 -1.13 -0.93
CA ILE A 328 -9.48 -0.13 -2.00
C ILE A 328 -10.89 0.43 -2.24
N ASP A 329 -10.98 1.75 -2.40
CA ASP A 329 -12.22 2.39 -2.85
C ASP A 329 -12.50 1.98 -4.32
N PRO A 330 -13.73 1.53 -4.68
CA PRO A 330 -14.03 1.12 -6.05
C PRO A 330 -13.78 2.20 -7.12
N LEU A 331 -14.01 3.48 -6.83
CA LEU A 331 -13.72 4.58 -7.75
C LEU A 331 -12.22 4.81 -7.90
N LEU A 332 -11.44 4.63 -6.82
CA LEU A 332 -9.98 4.62 -6.92
C LEU A 332 -9.50 3.44 -7.75
N MET A 333 -10.08 2.26 -7.56
CA MET A 333 -9.75 1.06 -8.33
C MET A 333 -9.99 1.27 -9.82
N LEU A 334 -11.11 1.89 -10.21
CA LEU A 334 -11.39 2.24 -11.61
C LEU A 334 -10.29 3.16 -12.19
N LYS A 335 -9.93 4.23 -11.47
CA LYS A 335 -8.88 5.17 -11.90
C LYS A 335 -7.53 4.47 -12.05
N VAL A 336 -7.16 3.62 -11.09
CA VAL A 336 -5.90 2.85 -11.12
C VAL A 336 -5.88 1.89 -12.29
N VAL A 337 -6.96 1.13 -12.53
CA VAL A 337 -7.04 0.20 -13.65
C VAL A 337 -6.91 0.96 -14.97
N GLN A 338 -7.62 2.08 -15.11
CA GLN A 338 -7.50 2.93 -16.30
C GLN A 338 -6.06 3.44 -16.50
N SER A 339 -5.42 3.95 -15.44
CA SER A 339 -4.03 4.43 -15.49
C SER A 339 -3.05 3.32 -15.86
N GLY A 340 -3.18 2.13 -15.27
CA GLY A 340 -2.34 0.98 -15.64
C GLY A 340 -2.60 0.44 -17.04
N LEU A 341 -3.84 0.55 -17.57
CA LEU A 341 -4.12 0.23 -18.97
C LEU A 341 -3.50 1.26 -19.93
N LEU A 342 -3.54 2.55 -19.59
CA LEU A 342 -2.85 3.62 -20.32
C LEU A 342 -1.33 3.36 -20.34
N ALA A 343 -0.73 3.11 -19.18
CA ALA A 343 0.71 2.83 -19.05
C ALA A 343 1.16 1.59 -19.83
N ALA A 344 0.30 0.58 -19.96
CA ALA A 344 0.56 -0.61 -20.76
C ALA A 344 0.29 -0.43 -22.27
N GLY A 345 -0.12 0.76 -22.72
CA GLY A 345 -0.53 1.03 -24.10
C GLY A 345 -1.79 0.25 -24.52
N ARG A 346 -2.62 -0.17 -23.56
CA ARG A 346 -3.88 -0.91 -23.77
C ARG A 346 -5.12 -0.01 -23.72
N TYR A 347 -4.93 1.24 -23.34
CA TYR A 347 -5.92 2.29 -23.41
C TYR A 347 -5.22 3.51 -24.01
N LEU A 348 -5.91 4.26 -24.87
CA LEU A 348 -5.37 5.41 -25.55
C LEU A 348 -6.46 6.49 -25.66
N THR A 349 -6.17 7.68 -25.14
CA THR A 349 -7.01 8.86 -25.38
C THR A 349 -6.25 9.81 -26.30
N VAL A 350 -6.88 10.13 -27.43
CA VAL A 350 -6.31 11.01 -28.45
C VAL A 350 -7.25 12.18 -28.70
N ARG A 351 -6.71 13.39 -28.64
CA ARG A 351 -7.35 14.59 -29.18
C ARG A 351 -6.87 14.83 -30.60
N ILE A 352 -7.81 14.99 -31.53
CA ILE A 352 -7.53 15.18 -32.95
C ILE A 352 -8.19 16.50 -33.40
N PRO A 353 -7.42 17.48 -33.90
CA PRO A 353 -7.99 18.64 -34.58
C PRO A 353 -8.63 18.19 -35.90
N LEU A 354 -9.88 18.56 -36.09
CA LEU A 354 -10.65 18.35 -37.30
C LEU A 354 -10.83 19.66 -38.06
N ARG A 355 -10.90 19.54 -39.38
CA ARG A 355 -11.37 20.63 -40.24
C ARG A 355 -12.89 20.68 -40.16
N ASP A 356 -13.47 21.88 -40.10
CA ASP A 356 -14.93 22.07 -40.09
C ASP A 356 -15.54 21.75 -41.47
N ARG A 357 -15.62 20.46 -41.80
CA ARG A 357 -16.17 19.92 -43.06
C ARG A 357 -16.93 18.61 -42.80
N PRO A 358 -18.06 18.38 -43.49
CA PRO A 358 -18.78 17.11 -43.38
C PRO A 358 -17.90 15.90 -43.77
N GLY A 359 -17.93 14.85 -42.95
CA GLY A 359 -17.30 13.56 -43.24
C GLY A 359 -15.99 13.27 -42.49
N GLU A 360 -15.38 14.24 -41.80
CA GLU A 360 -14.12 14.04 -41.07
C GLU A 360 -14.23 12.95 -39.99
N LEU A 361 -15.32 12.94 -39.22
CA LEU A 361 -15.56 11.87 -38.24
C LEU A 361 -15.64 10.48 -38.87
N LYS A 362 -16.26 10.38 -40.05
CA LYS A 362 -16.34 9.10 -40.79
C LYS A 362 -14.95 8.63 -41.20
N ASN A 363 -14.07 9.54 -41.63
CA ASN A 363 -12.71 9.21 -42.03
C ASN A 363 -11.87 8.74 -40.84
N VAL A 364 -11.92 9.47 -39.72
CA VAL A 364 -11.23 9.08 -38.47
C VAL A 364 -11.74 7.72 -37.97
N SER A 365 -13.05 7.52 -37.92
CA SER A 365 -13.64 6.24 -37.50
C SER A 365 -13.23 5.08 -38.40
N ARG A 366 -13.14 5.29 -39.72
CA ARG A 366 -12.65 4.27 -40.67
C ARG A 366 -11.20 3.89 -40.36
N ILE A 367 -10.32 4.87 -40.14
CA ILE A 367 -8.90 4.62 -39.83
C ILE A 367 -8.76 3.82 -38.53
N ILE A 368 -9.51 4.19 -37.49
CA ILE A 368 -9.51 3.48 -36.20
C ILE A 368 -9.99 2.03 -36.39
N ALA A 369 -11.05 1.82 -37.17
CA ALA A 369 -11.57 0.49 -37.46
C ALA A 369 -10.59 -0.36 -38.27
N GLU A 370 -9.91 0.22 -39.26
CA GLU A 370 -8.87 -0.45 -40.06
C GLU A 370 -7.63 -0.81 -39.23
N ALA A 371 -7.33 -0.03 -38.19
CA ALA A 371 -6.28 -0.33 -37.22
C ALA A 371 -6.70 -1.39 -36.18
N GLU A 372 -7.97 -1.81 -36.15
CA GLU A 372 -8.55 -2.74 -35.17
C GLU A 372 -8.57 -2.25 -33.71
N ALA A 373 -8.66 -0.93 -33.51
CA ALA A 373 -8.87 -0.34 -32.19
C ALA A 373 -10.36 -0.21 -31.85
N ASN A 374 -10.72 -0.47 -30.59
CA ASN A 374 -12.11 -0.38 -30.12
C ASN A 374 -12.38 1.00 -29.54
N VAL A 375 -13.44 1.67 -29.98
CA VAL A 375 -13.81 3.01 -29.49
C VAL A 375 -14.72 2.89 -28.28
N ILE A 376 -14.31 3.48 -27.16
CA ILE A 376 -15.05 3.49 -25.90
C ILE A 376 -15.93 4.74 -25.81
N GLY A 377 -15.40 5.88 -26.23
CA GLY A 377 -16.07 7.17 -26.12
C GLY A 377 -15.54 8.18 -27.12
N VAL A 378 -16.41 9.09 -27.54
CA VAL A 378 -16.11 10.15 -28.50
C VAL A 378 -16.74 11.43 -28.00
N ASP A 379 -15.91 12.44 -27.73
CA ASP A 379 -16.33 13.77 -27.35
C ASP A 379 -15.99 14.76 -28.45
N HIS A 380 -16.98 15.51 -28.90
CA HIS A 380 -16.83 16.51 -29.95
C HIS A 380 -16.97 17.91 -29.36
N THR A 381 -15.88 18.67 -29.37
CA THR A 381 -15.83 20.01 -28.79
C THR A 381 -15.64 21.04 -29.90
N SER A 382 -16.66 21.88 -30.11
CA SER A 382 -16.67 22.96 -31.11
C SER A 382 -16.69 24.37 -30.49
N ILE A 383 -16.71 24.49 -29.16
CA ILE A 383 -16.77 25.77 -28.43
C ILE A 383 -15.83 25.71 -27.21
N GLY A 384 -14.85 26.63 -27.12
CA GLY A 384 -13.94 26.73 -25.97
C GLY A 384 -12.99 27.93 -26.04
N PRO A 385 -12.44 28.40 -24.90
CA PRO A 385 -11.61 29.61 -24.82
C PRO A 385 -10.23 29.49 -25.48
N SER A 386 -9.80 28.28 -25.83
CA SER A 386 -8.52 27.95 -26.48
C SER A 386 -8.65 27.53 -27.95
N LEU A 387 -9.84 27.68 -28.55
CA LEU A 387 -10.15 27.30 -29.92
C LEU A 387 -10.06 28.52 -30.85
N GLY A 388 -9.27 28.43 -31.93
CA GLY A 388 -9.36 29.40 -33.02
C GLY A 388 -10.76 29.41 -33.66
N MET A 389 -11.18 30.52 -34.27
CA MET A 389 -12.45 30.54 -35.02
C MET A 389 -12.44 29.45 -36.12
N GLY A 390 -13.29 28.43 -35.96
CA GLY A 390 -13.44 27.34 -36.94
C GLY A 390 -12.63 26.06 -36.66
N GLU A 391 -11.95 25.97 -35.51
CA GLU A 391 -11.32 24.71 -35.09
C GLU A 391 -12.34 23.81 -34.36
N VAL A 392 -12.29 22.51 -34.63
CA VAL A 392 -13.14 21.51 -34.00
C VAL A 392 -12.22 20.42 -33.48
N TYR A 393 -12.31 20.07 -32.20
CA TYR A 393 -11.56 18.94 -31.65
C TYR A 393 -12.49 17.75 -31.45
N ILE A 394 -11.96 16.57 -31.77
CA ILE A 394 -12.54 15.33 -31.31
C ILE A 394 -11.59 14.66 -30.33
N THR A 395 -12.09 14.28 -29.17
CA THR A 395 -11.36 13.46 -28.20
C THR A 395 -11.93 12.06 -28.26
N ILE A 396 -11.08 11.07 -28.52
CA ILE A 396 -11.49 9.68 -28.69
C ILE A 396 -10.76 8.83 -27.65
N ASN A 397 -11.54 8.11 -26.85
CA ASN A 397 -11.07 7.10 -25.91
C ASN A 397 -11.13 5.73 -26.58
N MET A 398 -10.02 4.99 -26.57
CA MET A 398 -9.88 3.73 -27.31
C MET A 398 -9.20 2.65 -26.49
N GLU A 399 -9.60 1.40 -26.70
CA GLU A 399 -8.85 0.23 -26.26
C GLU A 399 -7.88 -0.20 -27.36
N THR A 400 -6.64 -0.41 -26.96
CA THR A 400 -5.54 -0.84 -27.81
C THR A 400 -4.93 -2.14 -27.25
N ARG A 401 -3.99 -2.75 -27.99
CA ARG A 401 -3.44 -4.08 -27.67
C ARG A 401 -1.99 -4.00 -27.17
N GLY A 402 -1.61 -2.87 -26.58
CA GLY A 402 -0.25 -2.56 -26.17
C GLY A 402 0.39 -1.48 -27.04
N HIS A 403 1.59 -1.04 -26.63
CA HIS A 403 2.32 0.07 -27.26
C HIS A 403 2.46 -0.04 -28.78
N TYR A 404 2.78 -1.23 -29.29
CA TYR A 404 2.90 -1.44 -30.74
C TYR A 404 1.60 -1.10 -31.49
N HIS A 405 0.45 -1.51 -30.95
CA HIS A 405 -0.84 -1.23 -31.57
C HIS A 405 -1.22 0.25 -31.42
N SER A 406 -0.97 0.87 -30.26
CA SER A 406 -1.22 2.30 -30.09
C SER A 406 -0.36 3.15 -31.03
N ASP A 407 0.92 2.82 -31.18
CA ASP A 407 1.84 3.54 -32.05
C ASP A 407 1.45 3.38 -33.53
N HIS A 408 1.08 2.17 -33.93
CA HIS A 408 0.57 1.88 -35.27
C HIS A 408 -0.69 2.69 -35.61
N LEU A 409 -1.63 2.79 -34.68
CA LEU A 409 -2.85 3.59 -34.84
C LEU A 409 -2.51 5.09 -34.99
N LEU A 410 -1.63 5.61 -34.14
CA LEU A 410 -1.19 7.02 -34.21
C LEU A 410 -0.49 7.32 -35.54
N GLU A 411 0.33 6.40 -36.04
CA GLU A 411 0.98 6.51 -37.35
C GLU A 411 -0.05 6.53 -38.48
N LYS A 412 -1.05 5.64 -38.47
CA LYS A 412 -2.13 5.62 -39.46
C LYS A 412 -2.94 6.91 -39.52
N LEU A 413 -3.21 7.52 -38.36
CA LEU A 413 -3.86 8.82 -38.27
C LEU A 413 -2.99 9.93 -38.87
N ARG A 414 -1.67 9.93 -38.59
CA ARG A 414 -0.70 10.88 -39.16
C ARG A 414 -0.54 10.73 -40.67
N GLU A 415 -0.44 9.50 -41.18
CA GLU A 415 -0.39 9.19 -42.62
C GLU A 415 -1.62 9.73 -43.37
N SER A 416 -2.75 9.81 -42.70
CA SER A 416 -4.02 10.32 -43.25
C SER A 416 -4.18 11.83 -43.13
N GLY A 417 -3.17 12.55 -42.64
CA GLY A 417 -3.15 14.01 -42.54
C GLY A 417 -3.78 14.58 -41.26
N TYR A 418 -3.98 13.76 -40.23
CA TYR A 418 -4.41 14.20 -38.90
C TYR A 418 -3.21 14.40 -37.98
N GLU A 419 -3.36 15.25 -36.95
CA GLU A 419 -2.34 15.50 -35.93
C GLU A 419 -2.84 15.00 -34.56
N PRO A 420 -2.77 13.68 -34.30
CA PRO A 420 -3.24 13.10 -33.05
C PRO A 420 -2.33 13.50 -31.88
N GLU A 421 -2.93 14.13 -30.86
CA GLU A 421 -2.30 14.48 -29.60
C GLU A 421 -2.74 13.49 -28.52
N ILE A 422 -1.80 12.81 -27.87
CA ILE A 422 -2.12 11.96 -26.72
C ILE A 422 -2.49 12.87 -25.55
N THR A 423 -3.62 12.59 -24.92
CA THR A 423 -4.07 13.30 -23.71
C THR A 423 -4.10 12.32 -22.54
N HIS A 424 -3.55 12.74 -21.39
CA HIS A 424 -3.49 11.95 -20.16
C HIS A 424 -4.67 12.22 -19.23
#